data_AF-A0A536C9E0-F1
#
_entry.id   AF-A0A536C9E0-F1
#
_cell.length_a   1.000
_cell.length_b   1.000
_cell.length_c   1.000
_cell.angle_alpha   90.00
_cell.angle_beta   90.00
_cell.angle_gamma   90.00
#
_symmetry.space_group_name_H-M   'P 1'
#
loop_
_entity.id
_entity.type
_entity.pdbx_description
1 polymer ?
#
loop_
_entity_poly.entity_id
_entity_poly.type
_entity_poly.pdbx_seq_one_letter_code
_entity_poly.pdbx_strand_id
1 'polypeptide(L)'
;MDGDTVRSDTPLVAVEWEDITAYSRTAIPEDFEPYRLRKLTCGMLWKDTTEYVVIVGDYDLTNEGKDYRHNDFHIIPRGVIRKLTYLTDAGSLVSLQLESA
;
A
#
# COMPACT_ATOMS: atom_id res chain seq x y z
N MET A 1 2.68 35.33 14.46
CA MET A 1 2.74 34.63 13.17
C MET A 1 2.75 33.17 13.53
N ASP A 2 1.56 32.63 13.79
CA ASP A 2 1.41 31.25 14.21
C ASP A 2 1.37 30.41 12.95
N GLY A 3 2.38 29.55 12.82
CA GLY A 3 2.54 28.63 11.71
C GLY A 3 1.35 27.70 11.67
N ASP A 4 0.50 27.92 10.67
CA ASP A 4 -0.66 27.12 10.35
C ASP A 4 -0.18 25.68 10.12
N THR A 5 -0.29 24.86 11.17
CA THR A 5 0.05 23.44 11.09
C THR A 5 -1.12 22.82 10.35
N VAL A 6 -1.02 22.75 9.02
CA VAL A 6 -1.99 22.07 8.17
C VAL A 6 -2.04 20.62 8.62
N ARG A 7 -2.96 20.30 9.53
CA ARG A 7 -3.39 18.92 9.73
C ARG A 7 -4.08 18.53 8.44
N SER A 8 -3.34 17.90 7.56
CA SER A 8 -3.95 17.08 6.51
C SER A 8 -4.80 16.04 7.23
N ASP A 9 -6.11 16.26 7.31
CA ASP A 9 -7.08 15.28 7.86
C ASP A 9 -7.14 13.97 7.04
N THR A 10 -6.35 13.88 5.96
CA THR A 10 -6.21 12.67 5.15
C THR A 10 -5.46 11.59 5.94
N PRO A 11 -6.11 10.44 6.27
CA PRO A 11 -5.48 9.39 7.05
C PRO A 11 -4.30 8.74 6.32
N LEU A 12 -3.26 8.39 7.06
CA LEU A 12 -2.21 7.49 6.56
C LEU A 12 -2.66 6.04 6.73
N VAL A 13 -2.41 5.21 5.73
CA VAL A 13 -2.79 3.80 5.74
C VAL A 13 -1.65 2.92 5.25
N ALA A 14 -1.63 1.68 5.75
CA ALA A 14 -0.88 0.57 5.18
C ALA A 14 -1.88 -0.48 4.68
N VAL A 15 -1.73 -0.89 3.43
CA VAL A 15 -2.60 -1.85 2.75
C VAL A 15 -1.79 -3.04 2.30
N GLU A 16 -2.19 -4.20 2.79
CA GLU A 16 -1.74 -5.49 2.32
C GLU A 16 -2.74 -6.02 1.28
N TRP A 17 -2.26 -6.34 0.09
CA TRP A 17 -3.12 -6.72 -1.03
C TRP A 17 -2.42 -7.63 -2.03
N GLU A 18 -3.21 -8.29 -2.87
CA GLU A 18 -2.71 -9.15 -3.94
C GLU A 18 -2.75 -8.41 -5.30
N ASP A 19 -1.59 -8.17 -5.90
CA ASP A 19 -1.48 -7.53 -7.22
C ASP A 19 -1.84 -8.52 -8.32
N ILE A 20 -3.15 -8.70 -8.51
CA ILE A 20 -3.68 -9.58 -9.55
C ILE A 20 -3.37 -9.08 -10.97
N THR A 21 -3.00 -7.82 -11.15
CA THR A 21 -2.62 -7.30 -12.47
C THR A 21 -1.32 -7.92 -12.97
N ALA A 22 -0.48 -8.42 -12.06
CA ALA A 22 0.67 -9.26 -12.40
C ALA A 22 0.27 -10.50 -13.20
N TYR A 23 -0.91 -11.10 -12.96
CA TYR A 23 -1.43 -12.23 -13.74
C TYR A 23 -1.87 -11.85 -15.15
N SER A 24 -2.28 -10.60 -15.35
CA SER A 24 -2.74 -10.11 -16.66
C SER A 24 -1.58 -9.73 -17.59
N ARG A 25 -0.33 -9.73 -17.09
CA ARG A 25 0.84 -9.52 -17.93
C ARG A 25 0.94 -10.68 -18.91
N THR A 26 0.94 -10.36 -20.19
CA THR A 26 1.04 -11.30 -21.32
C THR A 26 2.28 -12.22 -21.25
N ALA A 27 3.24 -11.91 -20.38
CA ALA A 27 4.30 -12.82 -19.97
C ALA A 27 4.58 -12.61 -18.47
N ILE A 28 4.34 -13.64 -17.66
CA ILE A 28 4.96 -13.75 -16.34
C ILE A 28 6.39 -14.24 -16.59
N PRO A 29 7.44 -13.48 -16.21
CA PRO A 29 8.83 -13.93 -16.38
C PRO A 29 9.10 -15.27 -15.70
N GLU A 30 10.02 -16.07 -16.23
CA GLU A 30 10.40 -17.37 -15.63
C GLU A 30 11.00 -17.24 -14.22
N ASP A 31 11.56 -16.07 -13.90
CA ASP A 31 12.08 -15.68 -12.58
C ASP A 31 11.03 -14.95 -11.71
N PHE A 32 9.74 -15.09 -12.05
CA PHE A 32 8.70 -14.48 -11.24
C PHE A 32 8.51 -15.21 -9.92
N GLU A 33 8.92 -14.54 -8.87
CA GLU A 33 8.73 -15.03 -7.51
C GLU A 33 7.30 -14.73 -6.98
N PRO A 34 6.56 -15.72 -6.46
CA PRO A 34 5.18 -15.54 -5.97
C PRO A 34 5.02 -14.47 -4.89
N TYR A 35 6.06 -14.19 -4.10
CA TYR A 35 6.00 -13.14 -3.08
C TYR A 35 5.73 -11.75 -3.68
N ARG A 36 6.06 -11.54 -4.97
CA ARG A 36 5.81 -10.28 -5.71
C ARG A 36 4.32 -10.01 -5.94
N LEU A 37 3.46 -11.00 -5.69
CA LEU A 37 2.01 -10.85 -5.73
C LEU A 37 1.48 -10.20 -4.46
N ARG A 38 2.10 -10.45 -3.31
CA ARG A 38 1.67 -9.88 -2.03
C ARG A 38 2.38 -8.57 -1.84
N LYS A 39 1.64 -7.47 -1.95
CA LYS A 39 2.16 -6.12 -1.77
C LYS A 39 1.75 -5.56 -0.42
N LEU A 40 2.63 -4.74 0.14
CA LEU A 40 2.40 -3.91 1.30
C LEU A 40 2.70 -2.48 0.89
N THR A 41 1.64 -1.72 0.64
CA THR A 41 1.68 -0.33 0.19
C THR A 41 1.32 0.58 1.36
N CYS A 42 2.07 1.64 1.60
CA CYS A 42 1.67 2.67 2.55
C CYS A 42 1.62 4.07 1.92
N GLY A 43 0.68 4.90 2.38
CA GLY A 43 0.48 6.25 1.83
C GLY A 43 -0.77 6.92 2.40
N MET A 44 -1.21 8.01 1.76
CA MET A 44 -2.40 8.76 2.16
C MET A 44 -3.66 8.13 1.55
N LEU A 45 -4.68 7.86 2.37
CA LEU A 45 -5.98 7.36 1.90
C LEU A 45 -6.78 8.51 1.27
N TRP A 46 -6.74 8.61 -0.06
CA TRP A 46 -7.44 9.66 -0.78
C TRP A 46 -8.92 9.34 -1.03
N LYS A 47 -9.24 8.06 -1.27
CA LYS A 47 -10.62 7.63 -1.51
C LYS A 47 -10.89 6.26 -0.91
N ASP A 48 -12.02 6.13 -0.24
CA ASP A 48 -12.53 4.86 0.26
C ASP A 48 -13.97 4.63 -0.24
N THR A 49 -14.17 3.56 -1.02
CA THR A 49 -15.47 3.18 -1.57
C THR A 49 -15.79 1.72 -1.25
N THR A 50 -17.00 1.26 -1.54
CA THR A 50 -17.36 -0.16 -1.40
C THR A 50 -16.60 -1.08 -2.35
N GLU A 51 -16.14 -0.56 -3.50
CA GLU A 51 -15.53 -1.36 -4.56
C GLU A 51 -14.00 -1.31 -4.54
N TYR A 52 -13.42 -0.18 -4.16
CA TYR A 52 -11.98 0.07 -4.18
C TYR A 52 -11.55 1.14 -3.19
N VAL A 53 -10.26 1.15 -2.89
CA VAL A 53 -9.57 2.25 -2.18
C VAL A 53 -8.54 2.90 -3.10
N VAL A 54 -8.22 4.17 -2.86
CA VAL A 54 -7.17 4.90 -3.56
C VAL A 54 -6.16 5.43 -2.55
N ILE A 55 -4.90 5.09 -2.75
CA ILE A 55 -3.77 5.50 -1.91
C ILE A 55 -2.83 6.36 -2.74
N VAL A 56 -2.44 7.52 -2.22
CA VAL A 56 -1.56 8.49 -2.89
C VAL A 56 -0.23 8.60 -2.15
N GLY A 57 0.85 8.82 -2.89
CA GLY A 57 2.21 8.81 -2.32
C GLY A 57 2.57 7.41 -1.81
N ASP A 58 2.36 6.41 -2.67
CA ASP A 58 2.51 5.01 -2.33
C ASP A 58 3.98 4.60 -2.23
N TYR A 59 4.31 4.02 -1.09
CA TYR A 59 5.55 3.28 -0.86
C TYR A 59 5.24 1.78 -0.79
N ASP A 60 5.67 1.05 -1.83
CA ASP A 60 5.68 -0.42 -1.81
C ASP A 60 6.85 -0.92 -0.96
N LEU A 61 6.53 -1.35 0.26
CA LEU A 61 7.49 -1.80 1.27
C LEU A 61 8.05 -3.21 0.98
N THR A 62 7.52 -3.91 -0.03
CA THR A 62 7.93 -5.29 -0.34
C THR A 62 9.19 -5.37 -1.20
N ASN A 63 9.62 -4.24 -1.78
CA ASN A 63 10.79 -4.16 -2.66
C ASN A 63 12.07 -3.76 -1.89
N GLU A 64 12.38 -4.45 -0.79
CA GLU A 64 13.58 -4.19 0.05
C GLU A 64 14.85 -3.90 -0.78
N GLY A 65 15.22 -2.62 -0.89
CA GLY A 65 16.47 -2.17 -1.51
C GLY A 65 16.59 -2.32 -3.04
N LYS A 66 15.54 -2.72 -3.77
CA LYS A 66 15.56 -2.85 -5.24
C LYS A 66 14.53 -1.90 -5.85
N ASP A 67 14.99 -0.75 -6.32
CA ASP A 67 14.20 0.23 -7.06
C ASP A 67 12.85 0.54 -6.39
N TYR A 68 12.88 1.24 -5.25
CA TYR A 68 11.66 1.83 -4.66
C TYR A 68 10.97 2.71 -5.69
N ARG A 69 10.01 2.14 -6.42
CA ARG A 69 9.19 2.89 -7.36
C ARG A 69 8.06 3.49 -6.56
N HIS A 70 8.21 4.77 -6.26
CA HIS A 70 7.11 5.62 -5.83
C HIS A 70 6.07 5.61 -6.94
N ASN A 71 4.90 5.05 -6.67
CA ASN A 71 3.76 5.24 -7.55
C ASN A 71 3.01 6.48 -7.08
N ASP A 72 2.60 7.32 -8.02
CA ASP A 72 1.83 8.52 -7.69
C ASP A 72 0.55 8.16 -6.90
N PHE A 73 -0.09 7.06 -7.30
CA PHE A 73 -1.20 6.45 -6.57
C PHE A 73 -1.40 4.97 -6.93
N HIS A 74 -2.14 4.27 -6.08
CA HIS A 74 -2.71 2.95 -6.35
C HIS A 74 -4.23 2.97 -6.22
N ILE A 75 -4.92 2.34 -7.17
CA ILE A 75 -6.34 1.99 -7.05
C ILE A 75 -6.40 0.50 -6.76
N ILE A 76 -6.86 0.13 -5.57
CA ILE A 76 -6.84 -1.26 -5.08
C ILE A 76 -8.29 -1.74 -4.93
N PRO A 77 -8.74 -2.71 -5.75
CA PRO A 77 -10.05 -3.33 -5.58
C PRO A 77 -10.19 -3.97 -4.20
N ARG A 78 -11.34 -3.80 -3.53
CA ARG A 78 -11.55 -4.38 -2.19
C ARG A 78 -11.42 -5.90 -2.15
N GLY A 79 -11.79 -6.57 -3.24
CA GLY A 79 -11.70 -8.03 -3.35
C GLY A 79 -10.28 -8.59 -3.29
N VAL A 80 -9.25 -7.75 -3.46
CA VAL A 80 -7.84 -8.16 -3.36
C VAL A 80 -7.14 -7.61 -2.11
N ILE A 81 -7.84 -6.84 -1.28
CA ILE A 81 -7.30 -6.32 -0.02
C ILE A 81 -7.38 -7.41 1.03
N ARG A 82 -6.22 -7.76 1.59
CA ARG A 82 -6.12 -8.69 2.72
C ARG A 82 -6.26 -7.94 4.04
N LYS A 83 -5.65 -6.76 4.14
CA LYS A 83 -5.65 -5.95 5.36
C LYS A 83 -5.51 -4.46 5.03
N LEU A 84 -6.37 -3.64 5.63
CA LEU A 84 -6.27 -2.18 5.61
C LEU A 84 -6.04 -1.71 7.04
N THR A 85 -4.87 -1.12 7.29
CA THR A 85 -4.48 -0.61 8.61
C THR A 85 -4.40 0.91 8.56
N TYR A 86 -5.19 1.58 9.40
CA TYR A 86 -5.07 3.01 9.62
C TYR A 86 -3.86 3.27 10.53
N LEU A 87 -2.90 4.06 10.04
CA LEU A 87 -1.69 4.40 10.75
C LEU A 87 -1.97 5.61 11.63
N THR A 88 -2.03 5.40 12.93
CA THR A 88 -2.13 6.47 13.92
C THR A 88 -0.77 6.72 14.54
N ASP A 89 -0.41 7.99 14.67
CA ASP A 89 0.72 8.49 15.47
C ASP A 89 2.12 8.16 14.92
N ALA A 90 2.84 9.19 14.46
CA ALA A 90 4.21 9.09 13.93
C ALA A 90 5.27 8.74 15.01
N GLY A 91 4.85 8.47 16.25
CA GLY A 91 5.72 8.27 17.41
C GLY A 91 5.82 6.83 17.92
N SER A 92 4.98 5.90 17.46
CA SER A 92 5.03 4.49 17.90
C SER A 92 5.30 3.56 16.72
N LEU A 93 6.35 2.74 16.86
CA LEU A 93 6.64 1.66 15.90
C LEU A 93 5.46 0.68 15.90
N VAL A 94 4.65 0.71 14.84
CA VAL A 94 3.60 -0.28 14.63
C VAL A 94 4.25 -1.53 14.02
N SER A 95 4.33 -2.60 14.81
CA SER A 95 4.70 -3.91 14.28
C SER A 95 3.55 -4.45 13.45
N LEU A 96 3.74 -4.52 12.14
CA LEU A 96 2.81 -5.24 11.27
C LEU A 96 3.06 -6.73 11.48
N GLN A 97 2.19 -7.38 12.24
CA GLN A 97 2.17 -8.83 12.34
C GLN A 97 1.79 -9.39 10.96
N LEU A 98 2.82 -9.79 10.21
CA LEU A 98 2.67 -10.64 9.04
C LEU A 98 2.35 -12.04 9.57
N GLU A 99 1.11 -12.49 9.42
CA GLU A 99 0.81 -13.90 9.61
C GLU A 99 1.53 -14.68 8.51
N SER A 100 2.49 -15.50 8.94
CA SER A 100 3.13 -16.54 8.14
C SER A 100 2.08 -17.58 7.79
N ALA A 101 1.83 -17.75 6.49
CA ALA A 101 0.98 -18.80 5.93
C ALA A 101 1.69 -20.16 6.00
#